data_AF-A0A7X8IZ84-F1
#
_entry.id   AF-A0A7X8IZ84-F1
#
_cell.length_a   1.000
_cell.length_b   1.000
_cell.length_c   1.000
_cell.angle_alpha   90.00
_cell.angle_beta   90.00
_cell.angle_gamma   90.00
#
_symmetry.space_group_name_H-M   'P 1'
#
loop_
_entity.id
_entity.type
_entity.pdbx_description
1 polymer ?
#
loop_
_entity_poly.entity_id
_entity_poly.type
_entity_poly.pdbx_seq_one_letter_code
_entity_poly.pdbx_strand_id
1 'polypeptide(L)'
;MNRIICLPVLLCCVGILAFGQPVPAQKLEASDIEAFLENYDAIESSMATLDYDLGNVLAGVEGPQEMLDHFRNNETPKEIQDIMSANGLGSDGLEKMTIIIISAYGFHIEDMFLSKGIDLDDISGHEYNSELKEFRDEIAAVRGLVHPEDLELIRGRAAEIMQVVEG
;
A
#
# COMPACT_ATOMS: atom_id res chain seq x y z
N MET A 1 -19.23 16.19 2.65
CA MET A 1 -19.34 14.84 2.03
C MET A 1 -18.28 14.00 2.70
N ASN A 2 -18.70 13.03 3.51
CA ASN A 2 -17.78 12.15 4.22
C ASN A 2 -17.06 11.29 3.19
N ARG A 3 -15.73 11.42 3.12
CA ARG A 3 -14.83 10.50 2.41
C ARG A 3 -14.86 9.17 3.18
N ILE A 4 -15.84 8.31 2.87
CA ILE A 4 -16.02 6.99 3.50
C ILE A 4 -15.48 5.94 2.53
N ILE A 5 -14.17 5.94 2.31
CA ILE A 5 -13.43 4.71 1.99
C ILE A 5 -12.13 4.75 2.79
N CYS A 6 -12.18 4.08 3.95
CA CYS A 6 -11.14 3.24 4.54
C CYS A 6 -9.65 3.64 4.59
N LEU A 7 -9.27 4.91 4.39
CA LEU A 7 -7.87 5.33 4.56
C LEU A 7 -7.28 5.09 5.99
N PRO A 8 -8.05 5.09 7.10
CA PRO A 8 -7.50 4.73 8.40
C PRO A 8 -7.48 3.22 8.69
N VAL A 9 -8.12 2.37 7.87
CA VAL A 9 -8.18 0.91 8.13
C VAL A 9 -6.88 0.22 7.73
N LEU A 10 -6.15 0.75 6.75
CA LEU A 10 -4.91 0.15 6.27
C LEU A 10 -3.74 0.23 7.25
N LEU A 11 -3.84 1.08 8.29
CA LEU A 11 -2.80 1.29 9.31
C LEU A 11 -3.15 0.74 10.71
N CYS A 12 -4.35 0.19 10.93
CA CYS A 12 -4.78 -0.30 12.24
C CYS A 12 -4.47 -1.77 12.53
N CYS A 13 -3.93 -2.49 11.55
CA CYS A 13 -3.39 -3.83 11.71
C CYS A 13 -1.89 -3.63 11.50
N VAL A 14 -0.99 -3.84 12.47
CA VAL A 14 -0.45 -5.14 12.85
C VAL A 14 0.33 -5.01 14.15
N GLY A 15 0.21 -5.98 15.04
CA GLY A 15 1.31 -6.34 15.93
C GLY A 15 1.86 -7.70 15.52
N ILE A 16 2.77 -7.82 14.55
CA ILE A 16 3.38 -9.13 14.24
C ILE A 16 4.86 -9.05 13.87
N LEU A 17 5.63 -9.85 14.62
CA LEU A 17 6.92 -10.43 14.26
C LEU A 17 6.70 -11.53 13.20
N ALA A 18 7.26 -11.42 11.99
CA ALA A 18 7.39 -12.57 11.09
C ALA A 18 8.60 -12.49 10.16
N PHE A 19 9.48 -13.48 10.27
CA PHE A 19 10.59 -13.75 9.35
C PHE A 19 10.12 -14.60 8.16
N GLY A 20 10.43 -14.15 6.94
CA GLY A 20 10.74 -14.99 5.77
C GLY A 20 9.62 -15.78 5.08
N GLN A 21 8.90 -15.15 4.14
CA GLN A 21 8.12 -15.76 3.04
C GLN A 21 8.06 -14.76 1.84
N PRO A 22 7.72 -15.18 0.60
CA PRO A 22 8.35 -14.69 -0.62
C PRO A 22 7.85 -13.32 -1.10
N VAL A 23 8.80 -12.58 -1.68
CA VAL A 23 8.60 -11.40 -2.53
C VAL A 23 7.52 -11.70 -3.60
N PRO A 24 6.65 -10.74 -3.98
CA PRO A 24 5.56 -10.92 -4.95
C PRO A 24 5.97 -11.73 -6.17
N ALA A 25 5.08 -12.58 -6.68
CA ALA A 25 5.38 -13.38 -7.87
C ALA A 25 5.56 -12.51 -9.14
N GLN A 26 4.96 -11.32 -9.15
CA GLN A 26 4.91 -10.43 -10.32
C GLN A 26 5.47 -9.05 -9.96
N LYS A 27 6.42 -8.60 -10.78
CA LYS A 27 7.12 -7.32 -10.67
C LYS A 27 6.25 -6.21 -11.28
N LEU A 28 6.26 -5.03 -10.68
CA LEU A 28 5.62 -3.85 -11.28
C LEU A 28 6.39 -3.40 -12.52
N GLU A 29 5.64 -2.98 -13.52
CA GLU A 29 6.17 -2.25 -14.67
C GLU A 29 5.89 -0.74 -14.49
N ALA A 30 6.67 0.11 -15.15
CA ALA A 30 6.45 1.56 -15.09
C ALA A 30 5.03 1.95 -15.54
N SER A 31 4.47 1.21 -16.51
CA SER A 31 3.10 1.40 -16.98
C SER A 31 2.04 1.10 -15.91
N ASP A 32 2.33 0.26 -14.91
CA ASP A 32 1.39 0.02 -13.81
C ASP A 32 1.27 1.28 -12.92
N ILE A 33 2.38 1.99 -12.70
CA ILE A 33 2.38 3.26 -11.95
C ILE A 33 1.65 4.36 -12.74
N GLU A 34 1.87 4.42 -14.05
CA GLU A 34 1.16 5.36 -14.93
C GLU A 34 -0.34 5.08 -14.94
N ALA A 35 -0.73 3.82 -15.14
CA ALA A 35 -2.13 3.40 -15.10
C ALA A 35 -2.80 3.72 -13.75
N PHE A 36 -2.10 3.48 -12.65
CA PHE A 36 -2.58 3.85 -11.31
C PHE A 36 -2.84 5.36 -11.21
N LEU A 37 -1.85 6.19 -11.56
CA LEU A 37 -1.95 7.65 -11.44
C LEU A 37 -3.03 8.25 -12.34
N GLU A 38 -3.21 7.71 -13.55
CA GLU A 38 -4.20 8.19 -14.50
C GLU A 38 -5.64 7.78 -14.12
N ASN A 39 -5.81 6.63 -13.48
CA ASN A 39 -7.13 6.01 -13.31
C ASN A 39 -7.58 5.84 -11.86
N TYR A 40 -6.81 6.28 -10.85
CA TYR A 40 -7.16 6.10 -9.44
C TYR A 40 -8.59 6.57 -9.10
N ASP A 41 -8.96 7.79 -9.47
CA ASP A 41 -10.31 8.33 -9.20
C ASP A 41 -11.42 7.50 -9.86
N ALA A 42 -11.15 6.98 -11.06
CA ALA A 42 -12.08 6.14 -11.81
C ALA A 42 -12.22 4.76 -11.17
N ILE A 43 -11.11 4.17 -10.71
CA ILE A 43 -11.08 2.92 -9.96
C ILE A 43 -11.84 3.10 -8.64
N GLU A 44 -11.52 4.12 -7.84
CA GLU A 44 -12.20 4.40 -6.57
C GLU A 44 -13.70 4.57 -6.76
N SER A 45 -14.10 5.39 -7.75
CA SER A 45 -15.51 5.60 -8.09
C SER A 45 -16.20 4.30 -8.49
N SER A 46 -15.55 3.46 -9.30
CA SER A 46 -16.11 2.18 -9.74
C SER A 46 -16.26 1.21 -8.57
N MET A 47 -15.24 1.11 -7.72
CA MET A 47 -15.24 0.27 -6.52
C MET A 47 -16.33 0.73 -5.53
N ALA A 48 -16.58 2.03 -5.41
CA ALA A 48 -17.64 2.59 -4.56
C ALA A 48 -19.06 2.23 -5.04
N THR A 49 -19.24 1.84 -6.31
CA THR A 49 -20.53 1.36 -6.83
C THR A 49 -20.78 -0.10 -6.56
N LEU A 50 -19.74 -0.87 -6.19
CA LEU A 50 -19.90 -2.25 -5.80
C LEU A 50 -20.56 -2.31 -4.43
N ASP A 51 -21.58 -3.15 -4.29
CA ASP A 51 -22.12 -3.54 -2.98
C ASP A 51 -21.20 -4.59 -2.32
N TYR A 52 -19.90 -4.30 -2.32
CA TYR A 52 -18.85 -5.11 -1.71
C TYR A 52 -18.33 -4.37 -0.50
N ASP A 53 -18.54 -4.97 0.67
CA ASP A 53 -17.87 -4.52 1.88
C ASP A 53 -16.41 -4.98 1.84
N LEU A 54 -15.54 -4.17 1.22
CA LEU A 54 -14.09 -4.38 1.23
C LEU A 54 -13.54 -4.45 2.67
N GLY A 55 -14.21 -3.81 3.63
CA GLY A 55 -13.91 -3.96 5.06
C GLY A 55 -14.15 -5.38 5.56
N ASN A 56 -15.17 -6.08 5.06
CA ASN A 56 -15.38 -7.52 5.32
C ASN A 56 -14.44 -8.41 4.52
N VAL A 57 -14.03 -8.02 3.31
CA VAL A 57 -13.03 -8.76 2.52
C VAL A 57 -11.68 -8.78 3.26
N LEU A 58 -11.34 -7.66 3.89
CA LEU A 58 -10.13 -7.51 4.70
C LEU A 58 -10.36 -7.78 6.20
N ALA A 59 -11.57 -8.21 6.60
CA ALA A 59 -11.86 -8.49 7.99
C ALA A 59 -11.08 -9.73 8.45
N GLY A 60 -10.27 -9.56 9.49
CA GLY A 60 -9.40 -10.60 10.02
C GLY A 60 -8.02 -10.65 9.35
N VAL A 61 -7.73 -9.74 8.41
CA VAL A 61 -6.36 -9.52 7.91
C VAL A 61 -5.61 -8.67 8.94
N GLU A 62 -4.61 -9.27 9.59
CA GLU A 62 -3.86 -8.62 10.67
C GLU A 62 -2.55 -7.99 10.19
N GLY A 63 -2.14 -8.19 8.92
CA GLY A 63 -0.84 -7.74 8.41
C GLY A 63 -0.74 -7.43 6.91
N PRO A 64 0.22 -6.60 6.46
CA PRO A 64 0.53 -6.41 5.04
C PRO A 64 0.82 -7.73 4.32
N GLN A 65 1.51 -8.67 4.98
CA GLN A 65 1.75 -10.00 4.42
C GLN A 65 0.43 -10.77 4.20
N GLU A 66 -0.42 -10.82 5.22
CA GLU A 66 -1.71 -11.50 5.12
C GLU A 66 -2.64 -10.82 4.11
N MET A 67 -2.56 -9.50 3.98
CA MET A 67 -3.30 -8.73 2.97
C MET A 67 -2.86 -9.11 1.55
N LEU A 68 -1.56 -9.13 1.30
CA LEU A 68 -1.01 -9.52 0.00
C LEU A 68 -1.31 -10.99 -0.29
N ASP A 69 -1.16 -11.87 0.70
CA ASP A 69 -1.51 -13.29 0.56
C ASP A 69 -3.02 -13.48 0.33
N HIS A 70 -3.87 -12.66 0.92
CA HIS A 70 -5.31 -12.67 0.67
C HIS A 70 -5.62 -12.37 -0.80
N PHE A 71 -5.02 -11.32 -1.37
CA PHE A 71 -5.24 -10.97 -2.78
C PHE A 71 -4.66 -12.01 -3.75
N ARG A 72 -3.58 -12.68 -3.36
CA ARG A 72 -2.95 -13.75 -4.16
C ARG A 72 -3.73 -15.06 -4.13
N ASN A 73 -4.26 -15.44 -2.96
CA ASN A 73 -4.81 -16.78 -2.71
C ASN A 73 -6.34 -16.85 -2.75
N ASN A 74 -7.03 -15.75 -2.45
CA ASN A 74 -8.47 -15.65 -2.69
C ASN A 74 -8.68 -15.07 -4.08
N GLU A 75 -9.57 -15.69 -4.87
CA GLU A 75 -9.96 -15.13 -6.16
C GLU A 75 -10.59 -13.77 -5.90
N THR A 76 -9.82 -12.71 -6.12
CA THR A 76 -10.32 -11.33 -6.15
C THR A 76 -11.62 -11.36 -6.97
N PRO A 77 -12.76 -10.87 -6.46
CA PRO A 77 -14.03 -10.94 -7.17
C PRO A 77 -13.89 -10.48 -8.62
N LYS A 78 -14.56 -11.18 -9.54
CA LYS A 78 -14.41 -10.92 -10.98
C LYS A 78 -14.72 -9.47 -11.33
N GLU A 79 -15.71 -8.88 -10.67
CA GLU A 79 -16.10 -7.49 -10.84
C GLU A 79 -14.95 -6.52 -10.50
N ILE A 80 -14.17 -6.83 -9.47
CA ILE A 80 -12.99 -6.05 -9.08
C ILE A 80 -11.86 -6.27 -10.09
N GLN A 81 -11.62 -7.51 -10.52
CA GLN A 81 -10.62 -7.80 -11.56
C GLN A 81 -10.95 -7.09 -12.88
N ASP A 82 -12.23 -7.04 -13.25
CA ASP A 82 -12.73 -6.39 -14.46
C ASP A 82 -12.54 -4.86 -14.37
N ILE A 83 -12.81 -4.26 -13.21
CA ILE A 83 -12.52 -2.82 -12.96
C ILE A 83 -11.03 -2.55 -13.09
N MET A 84 -10.18 -3.33 -12.42
CA MET A 84 -8.72 -3.14 -12.45
C MET A 84 -8.16 -3.30 -13.87
N SER A 85 -8.63 -4.33 -14.59
CA SER A 85 -8.23 -4.60 -15.98
C SER A 85 -8.68 -3.50 -16.93
N ALA A 86 -9.89 -2.97 -16.78
CA ALA A 86 -10.40 -1.86 -17.58
C ALA A 86 -9.61 -0.56 -17.39
N ASN A 87 -8.93 -0.42 -16.26
CA ASN A 87 -8.10 0.75 -15.91
C ASN A 87 -6.59 0.48 -16.03
N GLY A 88 -6.20 -0.58 -16.75
CA GLY A 88 -4.80 -0.82 -17.12
C GLY A 88 -3.93 -1.51 -16.08
N LEU A 89 -4.47 -1.89 -14.91
CA LEU A 89 -3.72 -2.58 -13.86
C LEU A 89 -3.72 -4.11 -14.01
N GLY A 90 -4.59 -4.64 -14.87
CA GLY A 90 -4.73 -6.09 -15.10
C GLY A 90 -5.54 -6.81 -14.02
N SER A 91 -5.61 -8.14 -14.14
CA SER A 91 -6.41 -9.00 -13.23
C SER A 91 -5.84 -9.09 -11.81
N ASP A 92 -4.55 -8.80 -11.64
CA ASP A 92 -3.82 -8.69 -10.39
C ASP A 92 -3.77 -7.24 -9.85
N GLY A 93 -4.53 -6.32 -10.45
CA GLY A 93 -4.41 -4.89 -10.18
C GLY A 93 -4.69 -4.47 -8.73
N LEU A 94 -5.44 -5.25 -7.94
CA LEU A 94 -5.67 -4.96 -6.52
C LEU A 94 -4.39 -5.20 -5.68
N GLU A 95 -3.62 -6.24 -5.99
CA GLU A 95 -2.31 -6.46 -5.38
C GLU A 95 -1.35 -5.31 -5.73
N LYS A 96 -1.29 -4.96 -7.02
CA LYS A 96 -0.45 -3.84 -7.49
C LYS A 96 -0.81 -2.52 -6.82
N MET A 97 -2.10 -2.18 -6.80
CA MET A 97 -2.62 -0.97 -6.16
C MET A 97 -2.25 -0.93 -4.68
N THR A 98 -2.36 -2.06 -3.99
CA THR A 98 -1.95 -2.17 -2.58
C THR A 98 -0.46 -1.91 -2.42
N ILE A 99 0.40 -2.58 -3.19
CA ILE A 99 1.86 -2.39 -3.15
C ILE A 99 2.23 -0.93 -3.41
N ILE A 100 1.63 -0.30 -4.42
CA ILE A 100 1.85 1.11 -4.78
C ILE A 100 1.51 2.03 -3.60
N ILE A 101 0.31 1.89 -3.04
CA ILE A 101 -0.18 2.77 -1.97
C ILE A 101 0.63 2.58 -0.69
N ILE A 102 0.81 1.35 -0.21
CA ILE A 102 1.50 1.11 1.08
C ILE A 102 2.96 1.55 1.02
N SER A 103 3.62 1.33 -0.12
CA SER A 103 5.03 1.70 -0.29
C SER A 103 5.18 3.22 -0.41
N ALA A 104 4.31 3.88 -1.20
CA ALA A 104 4.32 5.34 -1.32
C ALA A 104 4.03 6.03 0.02
N TYR A 105 3.11 5.48 0.82
CA TYR A 105 2.83 5.97 2.16
C TYR A 105 4.03 5.82 3.11
N GLY A 106 4.74 4.68 3.03
CA GLY A 106 6.00 4.49 3.78
C GLY A 106 7.06 5.54 3.46
N PHE A 107 7.25 5.84 2.16
CA PHE A 107 8.15 6.93 1.74
C PHE A 107 7.66 8.30 2.21
N HIS A 108 6.36 8.56 2.15
CA HIS A 108 5.77 9.81 2.62
C HIS A 108 5.99 10.03 4.11
N ILE A 109 5.84 8.99 4.94
CA ILE A 109 6.13 9.07 6.37
C ILE A 109 7.61 9.40 6.61
N GLU A 110 8.53 8.72 5.92
CA GLU A 110 9.96 9.00 6.03
C GLU A 110 10.28 10.45 5.66
N ASP A 111 9.78 10.92 4.52
CA ASP A 111 9.98 12.30 4.06
C ASP A 111 9.39 13.31 5.06
N MET A 112 8.21 13.01 5.63
CA MET A 112 7.60 13.82 6.68
C MET A 112 8.50 13.91 7.92
N PHE A 113 9.03 12.78 8.42
CA PHE A 113 9.93 12.80 9.58
C PHE A 113 11.26 13.49 9.27
N LEU A 114 11.84 13.23 8.10
CA LEU A 114 13.07 13.85 7.66
C LEU A 114 12.91 15.37 7.55
N SER A 115 11.76 15.85 7.05
CA SER A 115 11.45 17.29 6.99
C SER A 115 11.40 17.96 8.38
N LYS A 116 11.13 17.18 9.43
CA LYS A 116 11.14 17.61 10.84
C LYS A 116 12.51 17.45 11.50
N GLY A 117 13.53 17.04 10.74
CA GLY A 117 14.88 16.77 11.23
C GLY A 117 15.04 15.45 11.97
N ILE A 118 14.10 14.51 11.78
CA ILE A 118 14.13 13.17 12.37
C ILE A 118 14.50 12.19 11.26
N ASP A 119 15.70 11.61 11.34
CA ASP A 119 16.09 10.51 10.47
C ASP A 119 15.61 9.19 11.09
N LEU A 120 14.68 8.49 10.42
CA LEU A 120 14.17 7.21 10.92
C LEU A 120 15.25 6.12 10.93
N ASP A 121 16.32 6.26 10.15
CA ASP A 121 17.45 5.34 10.19
C ASP A 121 18.36 5.58 11.40
N ASP A 122 18.36 6.80 11.96
CA ASP A 122 19.11 7.20 13.16
C ASP A 122 18.21 7.89 14.20
N ILE A 123 17.35 7.09 14.82
CA ILE A 123 16.48 7.51 15.94
C ILE A 123 17.19 7.42 17.30
N SER A 124 18.49 7.14 17.32
CA SER A 124 19.23 6.89 18.55
C SER A 124 19.34 8.18 19.38
N GLY A 125 18.78 8.15 20.60
CA GLY A 125 18.76 9.32 21.49
C GLY A 125 17.59 10.29 21.29
N HIS A 126 16.65 10.00 20.38
CA HIS A 126 15.40 10.75 20.29
C HIS A 126 14.47 10.43 21.48
N GLU A 127 13.68 11.42 21.94
CA GLU A 127 12.77 11.26 23.08
C GLU A 127 11.70 10.20 22.82
N TYR A 128 11.23 10.10 21.57
CA TYR A 128 10.20 9.15 21.11
C TYR A 128 10.81 7.92 20.40
N ASN A 129 11.97 7.44 20.83
CA ASN A 129 12.69 6.39 20.11
C ASN A 129 11.90 5.07 20.00
N SER A 130 11.04 4.75 20.97
CA SER A 130 10.19 3.56 20.96
C SER A 130 9.15 3.63 19.84
N GLU A 131 8.44 4.75 19.77
CA GLU A 131 7.37 5.00 18.82
C GLU A 131 7.92 5.13 17.40
N LEU A 132 9.03 5.84 17.23
CA LEU A 132 9.70 5.96 15.92
C LEU A 132 10.25 4.62 15.45
N LYS A 133 10.68 3.75 16.37
CA LYS A 133 11.12 2.39 16.04
C LYS A 133 9.97 1.55 15.52
N GLU A 134 8.78 1.66 16.13
CA GLU A 134 7.58 0.96 15.65
C GLU A 134 7.27 1.36 14.20
N PHE A 135 7.19 2.66 13.90
CA PHE A 135 6.98 3.14 12.52
C PHE A 135 8.05 2.63 11.54
N ARG A 136 9.32 2.71 11.93
CA ARG A 136 10.43 2.25 11.07
C ARG A 136 10.35 0.73 10.81
N ASP A 137 10.09 -0.05 11.85
CA ASP A 137 10.02 -1.51 11.75
C ASP A 137 8.80 -1.93 10.91
N GLU A 138 7.68 -1.19 10.97
CA GLU A 138 6.51 -1.37 10.09
C GLU A 138 6.82 -1.08 8.61
N ILE A 139 7.47 0.06 8.32
CA ILE A 139 7.90 0.42 6.96
C ILE A 139 8.86 -0.64 6.41
N ALA A 140 9.82 -1.09 7.23
CA ALA A 140 10.76 -2.13 6.86
C ALA A 140 10.07 -3.47 6.59
N ALA A 141 9.05 -3.84 7.38
CA ALA A 141 8.28 -5.04 7.18
C ALA A 141 7.58 -5.02 5.82
N VAL A 142 6.87 -3.93 5.49
CA VAL A 142 6.20 -3.75 4.18
C VAL A 142 7.20 -3.86 3.03
N ARG A 143 8.34 -3.17 3.12
CA ARG A 143 9.39 -3.23 2.08
C ARG A 143 9.97 -4.62 1.89
N GLY A 144 10.07 -5.41 2.96
CA GLY A 144 10.49 -6.81 2.88
C GLY A 144 9.57 -7.68 2.01
N LEU A 145 8.36 -7.19 1.70
CA LEU A 145 7.35 -7.88 0.90
C LEU A 145 7.25 -7.36 -0.53
N VAL A 146 8.16 -6.51 -0.99
CA VAL A 146 8.09 -5.86 -2.30
C VAL A 146 9.44 -6.01 -3.01
N HIS A 147 9.44 -6.16 -4.34
CA HIS A 147 10.72 -6.22 -5.07
C HIS A 147 11.47 -4.89 -4.90
N PRO A 148 12.80 -4.92 -4.71
CA PRO A 148 13.60 -3.70 -4.63
C PRO A 148 13.39 -2.75 -5.81
N GLU A 149 13.24 -3.27 -7.01
CA GLU A 149 13.02 -2.46 -8.21
C GLU A 149 11.62 -1.82 -8.25
N ASP A 150 10.61 -2.47 -7.67
CA ASP A 150 9.27 -1.88 -7.53
C ASP A 150 9.32 -0.72 -6.52
N LEU A 151 10.09 -0.89 -5.43
CA LEU A 151 10.34 0.19 -4.47
C LEU A 151 11.05 1.38 -5.13
N GLU A 152 12.00 1.15 -6.04
CA GLU A 152 12.66 2.22 -6.80
C GLU A 152 11.68 2.97 -7.71
N LEU A 153 10.83 2.24 -8.44
CA LEU A 153 9.79 2.83 -9.29
C LEU A 153 8.82 3.69 -8.46
N ILE A 154 8.33 3.14 -7.35
CA ILE A 154 7.38 3.83 -6.47
C ILE A 154 8.03 5.04 -5.81
N ARG A 155 9.26 4.92 -5.30
CA ARG A 155 9.99 6.03 -4.67
C ARG A 155 10.13 7.22 -5.61
N GLY A 156 10.41 6.97 -6.89
CA GLY A 156 10.53 8.01 -7.92
C GLY A 156 9.24 8.81 -8.14
N ARG A 157 8.09 8.27 -7.75
CA ARG A 157 6.75 8.87 -7.97
C ARG A 157 5.94 9.03 -6.67
N ALA A 158 6.54 8.81 -5.49
CA ALA A 158 5.82 8.71 -4.23
C ALA A 158 4.97 9.96 -3.91
N ALA A 159 5.51 11.15 -4.17
CA ALA A 159 4.78 12.41 -3.97
C ALA A 159 3.53 12.54 -4.87
N GLU A 160 3.62 12.11 -6.14
CA GLU A 160 2.49 12.13 -7.08
C GLU A 160 1.43 11.09 -6.68
N ILE A 161 1.87 9.89 -6.29
CA ILE A 161 0.98 8.83 -5.78
C ILE A 161 0.20 9.33 -4.58
N MET A 162 0.89 9.94 -3.59
CA MET A 162 0.21 10.47 -2.40
C MET A 162 -0.72 11.62 -2.70
N GLN A 163 -0.40 12.48 -3.67
CA GLN A 163 -1.28 13.57 -4.08
C GLN A 163 -2.61 13.04 -4.63
N VAL A 164 -2.58 11.95 -5.39
CA VAL A 164 -3.80 11.33 -5.95
C VAL A 164 -4.58 10.59 -4.86
N VAL A 165 -3.89 9.89 -3.95
CA VAL A 165 -4.53 9.12 -2.87
C VAL A 165 -5.18 10.01 -1.80
N GLU A 166 -4.57 11.15 -1.46
CA GLU A 166 -5.06 12.06 -0.41
C GLU A 166 -5.92 13.22 -0.95
N GLY A 167 -5.86 13.46 -2.26
CA GLY A 167 -6.49 14.56 -3.00
C GLY A 167 -7.98 14.72 -2.78
#